data_AF-A0A1I0C9R1-F1
#
_entry.id   AF-A0A1I0C9R1-F1
#
_cell.length_a   1.000
_cell.length_b   1.000
_cell.length_c   1.000
_cell.angle_alpha   90.00
_cell.angle_beta   90.00
_cell.angle_gamma   90.00
#
_symmetry.space_group_name_H-M   'P 1'
#
loop_
_entity.id
_entity.type
_entity.pdbx_description
1 polymer ?
#
loop_
_entity_poly.entity_id
_entity_poly.type
_entity_poly.pdbx_seq_one_letter_code
_entity_poly.pdbx_strand_id
1 'polypeptide(L)'
;MGKAKKPFYKRWWVWLIAIVLLWIIFAGADETEEEDVETADQEMVEDGEGQDVEDDKSVKEDEEKEEDSINEEDGASAVPNMNNIMDKSEQEVEGVLGEANSREETEFRLSGTEDRVPAITSTYQDGTVEVMFVEGTAQRVTYTPPQSIDYNENEIDQLLTDLHIDATITFENDFVTRGESENAHEVSINNNDGNIGFVYIVVDEKYQ
;
A
#
# COMPACT_ATOMS: atom_id res chain seq x y z
N MET A 1 -4.44 3.46 -34.91
CA MET A 1 -5.27 4.66 -35.20
C MET A 1 -6.39 4.75 -34.17
N GLY A 2 -6.24 5.61 -33.15
CA GLY A 2 -7.21 5.74 -32.05
C GLY A 2 -8.50 6.46 -32.46
N LYS A 3 -9.65 5.97 -32.01
CA LYS A 3 -10.95 6.63 -32.17
C LYS A 3 -11.08 7.70 -31.08
N ALA A 4 -11.08 8.98 -31.46
CA ALA A 4 -11.32 10.08 -30.53
C ALA A 4 -12.72 9.93 -29.88
N LYS A 5 -12.79 9.94 -28.55
CA LYS A 5 -14.05 9.91 -27.79
C LYS A 5 -14.85 11.19 -28.13
N LYS A 6 -16.13 11.02 -28.48
CA LYS A 6 -17.01 12.15 -28.79
C LYS A 6 -17.19 12.99 -27.52
N PRO A 7 -17.02 14.32 -27.59
CA PRO A 7 -17.25 15.15 -26.42
C PRO A 7 -18.73 15.11 -26.00
N PHE A 8 -18.96 14.77 -24.73
CA PHE A 8 -20.30 14.67 -24.14
C PHE A 8 -21.09 15.99 -24.21
N TYR A 9 -20.40 17.13 -24.33
CA TYR A 9 -20.98 18.47 -24.48
C TYR A 9 -21.65 18.75 -25.84
N LYS A 10 -21.60 17.83 -26.82
CA LYS A 10 -22.28 18.00 -28.12
C LYS A 10 -23.79 17.78 -28.06
N ARG A 11 -24.33 17.28 -26.96
CA ARG A 11 -25.77 17.01 -26.84
C ARG A 11 -26.46 18.23 -26.21
N TRP A 12 -27.35 18.88 -26.97
CA TRP A 12 -28.04 20.12 -26.58
C TRP A 12 -28.77 20.05 -25.22
N TRP A 13 -29.29 18.89 -24.85
CA TRP A 13 -29.91 18.65 -23.54
C TRP A 13 -28.98 18.82 -22.32
N VAL A 14 -27.66 18.66 -22.47
CA VAL A 14 -26.69 18.83 -21.36
C VAL A 14 -26.62 20.30 -20.93
N TRP A 15 -26.76 21.22 -21.89
CA TRP A 15 -26.82 22.65 -21.62
C TRP A 15 -28.08 23.06 -20.85
N LEU A 16 -29.23 22.41 -21.08
CA LEU A 16 -30.44 22.69 -20.30
C LEU A 16 -30.31 22.27 -18.84
N ILE A 17 -29.68 21.13 -18.56
CA ILE A 17 -29.46 20.65 -17.19
C ILE A 17 -28.51 21.58 -16.43
N ALA A 18 -27.44 22.04 -17.09
CA ALA A 18 -26.48 22.97 -16.48
C ALA A 18 -27.14 24.32 -16.09
N ILE A 19 -28.05 24.84 -16.91
CA ILE A 19 -28.80 26.07 -16.59
C ILE A 19 -29.69 25.84 -15.37
N VAL A 20 -30.44 24.73 -15.31
CA VAL A 20 -31.34 24.43 -14.19
C VAL A 20 -30.57 24.32 -12.86
N LEU A 21 -29.38 23.70 -12.85
CA LEU A 21 -28.53 23.64 -11.65
C LEU A 21 -28.06 25.03 -11.20
N LEU A 22 -27.79 25.94 -12.13
CA LEU A 22 -27.38 27.31 -11.83
C LEU A 22 -28.51 28.13 -11.17
N TRP A 23 -29.78 27.89 -11.52
CA TRP A 23 -30.91 28.55 -10.87
C TRP A 23 -31.12 28.13 -9.41
N ILE A 24 -30.70 26.92 -9.02
CA ILE A 24 -30.80 26.44 -7.63
C ILE A 24 -29.82 27.21 -6.72
N ILE A 25 -28.65 27.56 -7.24
CA ILE A 25 -27.60 28.27 -6.48
C ILE A 25 -28.00 29.74 -6.23
N PHE A 26 -28.70 30.38 -7.18
CA PHE A 26 -29.12 31.78 -7.04
C PHE A 26 -30.44 31.99 -6.28
N ALA A 27 -31.19 30.92 -5.96
CA ALA A 27 -32.48 31.02 -5.25
C ALA A 27 -32.37 30.89 -3.71
N GLY A 28 -31.16 30.75 -3.16
CA GLY A 28 -30.89 30.71 -1.72
C GLY A 28 -30.02 31.88 -1.25
N ALA A 29 -30.66 33.01 -0.95
CA ALA A 29 -30.18 34.01 0.01
C ALA A 29 -30.19 33.35 1.41
N ASP A 30 -29.42 33.73 2.44
CA ASP A 30 -28.67 34.93 2.82
C ASP A 30 -27.80 34.51 4.05
N GLU A 31 -26.98 35.43 4.58
CA GLU A 31 -26.42 35.50 5.95
C GLU A 31 -24.95 35.05 6.21
N THR A 32 -24.06 36.06 6.16
CA THR A 32 -23.24 36.55 7.31
C THR A 32 -21.81 36.02 7.57
N GLU A 33 -20.83 36.91 7.29
CA GLU A 33 -19.61 37.36 8.02
C GLU A 33 -18.63 36.32 8.65
N GLU A 34 -17.35 36.27 8.24
CA GLU A 34 -16.12 36.92 8.83
C GLU A 34 -15.77 36.35 10.24
N GLU A 35 -14.57 35.92 10.66
CA GLU A 35 -13.14 36.33 10.57
C GLU A 35 -12.29 35.09 11.02
N ASP A 36 -11.20 34.69 10.36
CA ASP A 36 -9.77 34.94 10.69
C ASP A 36 -9.39 35.07 12.19
N VAL A 37 -8.39 34.30 12.66
CA VAL A 37 -7.20 34.79 13.40
C VAL A 37 -6.14 33.67 13.47
N GLU A 38 -5.01 34.01 12.89
CA GLU A 38 -3.66 33.44 12.92
C GLU A 38 -2.95 33.34 14.30
N THR A 39 -2.04 32.35 14.39
CA THR A 39 -0.63 32.46 14.84
C THR A 39 -0.29 32.82 16.30
N ALA A 40 0.57 31.99 16.93
CA ALA A 40 1.96 32.37 17.28
C ALA A 40 2.72 31.32 18.09
N ASP A 41 3.86 30.98 17.49
CA ASP A 41 5.08 30.30 17.93
C ASP A 41 5.78 30.99 19.13
N GLN A 42 6.62 30.22 19.86
CA GLN A 42 7.99 30.56 20.35
C GLN A 42 8.38 29.58 21.48
N GLU A 43 9.34 28.67 21.34
CA GLU A 43 10.80 28.77 21.12
C GLU A 43 11.60 29.08 22.40
N MET A 44 12.47 28.10 22.77
CA MET A 44 13.80 28.11 23.45
C MET A 44 14.04 29.03 24.67
N VAL A 45 15.00 28.82 25.60
CA VAL A 45 16.43 28.52 25.45
C VAL A 45 17.08 28.15 26.81
N GLU A 46 18.29 27.55 26.73
CA GLU A 46 19.49 27.72 27.61
C GLU A 46 19.44 27.12 29.04
N ASP A 47 20.53 26.67 29.67
CA ASP A 47 21.98 26.53 29.43
C ASP A 47 22.56 25.76 30.65
N GLY A 48 23.79 25.23 30.55
CA GLY A 48 24.70 25.29 31.72
C GLY A 48 25.21 23.99 32.35
N GLU A 49 26.50 23.76 32.09
CA GLU A 49 27.50 22.77 32.56
C GLU A 49 27.57 22.36 34.05
N GLY A 50 28.16 21.16 34.29
CA GLY A 50 28.90 20.84 35.53
C GLY A 50 29.27 19.34 35.74
N GLN A 51 30.57 19.03 35.59
CA GLN A 51 31.42 17.91 36.11
C GLN A 51 30.85 17.01 37.23
N ASP A 52 31.14 15.70 37.37
CA ASP A 52 32.47 15.03 37.47
C ASP A 52 32.30 13.48 37.62
N VAL A 53 33.43 12.76 37.55
CA VAL A 53 33.74 11.38 38.03
C VAL A 53 33.77 10.19 37.06
N GLU A 54 34.98 9.63 36.99
CA GLU A 54 35.52 8.44 36.32
C GLU A 54 34.97 7.07 36.78
N ASP A 55 35.33 6.06 35.98
CA ASP A 55 35.54 4.63 36.29
C ASP A 55 34.33 3.68 36.12
N ASP A 56 34.27 2.94 35.01
CA ASP A 56 34.77 1.55 34.98
C ASP A 56 34.71 0.95 33.56
N LYS A 57 35.62 0.02 33.30
CA LYS A 57 35.89 -0.72 32.06
C LYS A 57 34.78 -1.70 31.66
N SER A 58 34.90 -2.20 30.42
CA SER A 58 34.32 -3.45 29.86
C SER A 58 33.11 -3.19 28.95
N VAL A 59 33.04 -3.56 27.67
CA VAL A 59 33.82 -4.43 26.78
C VAL A 59 33.48 -3.98 25.34
N LYS A 60 34.47 -3.96 24.44
CA LYS A 60 34.24 -3.88 22.99
C LYS A 60 33.99 -5.30 22.49
N GLU A 61 32.84 -5.55 21.90
CA GLU A 61 32.64 -6.72 21.03
C GLU A 61 31.51 -6.41 20.02
N ASP A 62 31.95 -6.24 18.78
CA ASP A 62 31.29 -6.53 17.49
C ASP A 62 29.81 -6.16 17.28
N GLU A 63 29.60 -4.96 16.74
CA GLU A 63 28.51 -4.69 15.79
C GLU A 63 28.92 -5.22 14.40
N GLU A 64 28.46 -6.41 14.03
CA GLU A 64 28.28 -6.77 12.62
C GLU A 64 27.09 -5.96 12.08
N LYS A 65 27.37 -4.74 11.63
CA LYS A 65 26.56 -4.08 10.60
C LYS A 65 26.83 -4.82 9.29
N GLU A 66 25.96 -5.75 8.94
CA GLU A 66 25.74 -6.06 7.54
C GLU A 66 25.18 -4.79 6.88
N GLU A 67 26.08 -3.94 6.37
CA GLU A 67 25.77 -3.00 5.30
C GLU A 67 25.41 -3.84 4.07
N ASP A 68 24.13 -4.22 3.96
CA ASP A 68 23.61 -4.63 2.67
C ASP A 68 23.61 -3.38 1.78
N SER A 69 24.44 -3.45 0.75
CA SER A 69 24.73 -2.35 -0.15
C SER A 69 23.51 -2.12 -1.03
N ILE A 70 22.67 -1.14 -0.66
CA ILE A 70 21.64 -0.62 -1.56
C ILE A 70 22.36 0.03 -2.74
N ASN A 71 22.43 -0.72 -3.83
CA ASN A 71 22.83 -0.24 -5.14
C ASN A 71 21.72 0.68 -5.66
N GLU A 72 21.78 1.97 -5.30
CA GLU A 72 21.10 3.02 -6.03
C GLU A 72 21.77 3.17 -7.41
N GLU A 73 21.22 2.48 -8.42
CA GLU A 73 21.16 2.87 -9.84
C GLU A 73 20.74 1.66 -10.71
N ASP A 74 19.44 1.46 -10.92
CA ASP A 74 18.79 1.37 -12.25
C ASP A 74 17.27 1.22 -12.04
N GLY A 75 16.45 1.79 -12.93
CA GLY A 75 14.99 1.85 -12.83
C GLY A 75 14.26 0.51 -13.06
N ALA A 76 14.76 -0.58 -12.49
CA ALA A 76 14.08 -1.87 -12.42
C ALA A 76 13.55 -2.04 -10.99
N SER A 77 12.23 -1.97 -10.82
CA SER A 77 11.58 -2.36 -9.56
C SER A 77 11.94 -3.82 -9.28
N ALA A 78 12.83 -4.06 -8.33
CA ALA A 78 13.21 -5.40 -7.92
C ALA A 78 11.97 -6.08 -7.32
N VAL A 79 11.68 -7.33 -7.74
CA VAL A 79 10.57 -8.11 -7.19
C VAL A 79 10.81 -8.29 -5.68
N PRO A 80 9.88 -7.87 -4.80
CA PRO A 80 10.14 -7.93 -3.37
C PRO A 80 9.94 -9.34 -2.81
N ASN A 81 10.72 -9.69 -1.78
CA ASN A 81 10.49 -10.90 -1.01
C ASN A 81 9.29 -10.71 -0.07
N MET A 82 8.19 -11.42 -0.34
CA MET A 82 6.94 -11.25 0.40
C MET A 82 7.03 -11.69 1.87
N ASN A 83 7.94 -12.60 2.21
CA ASN A 83 8.13 -13.03 3.62
C ASN A 83 8.73 -11.92 4.50
N ASN A 84 9.39 -10.93 3.90
CA ASN A 84 9.89 -9.76 4.61
C ASN A 84 8.81 -8.67 4.76
N ILE A 85 7.59 -8.91 4.29
CA ILE A 85 6.47 -7.97 4.32
C ILE A 85 5.31 -8.54 5.14
N MET A 86 4.92 -9.80 4.89
CA MET A 86 3.80 -10.43 5.58
C MET A 86 4.00 -10.44 7.10
N ASP A 87 2.94 -10.09 7.84
CA ASP A 87 2.93 -10.00 9.31
C ASP A 87 3.91 -8.98 9.92
N LYS A 88 4.50 -8.09 9.09
CA LYS A 88 5.42 -7.05 9.55
C LYS A 88 4.73 -5.74 9.88
N SER A 89 5.35 -4.95 10.75
CA SER A 89 4.90 -3.59 11.05
C SER A 89 5.15 -2.64 9.86
N GLU A 90 4.45 -1.49 9.84
CA GLU A 90 4.63 -0.46 8.81
C GLU A 90 6.11 -0.03 8.68
N GLN A 91 6.81 0.14 9.81
CA GLN A 91 8.22 0.51 9.83
C GLN A 91 9.15 -0.57 9.26
N GLU A 92 8.90 -1.85 9.57
CA GLU A 92 9.69 -2.95 9.01
C GLU A 92 9.47 -3.07 7.50
N VAL A 93 8.22 -2.87 7.04
CA VAL A 93 7.90 -2.86 5.60
C VAL A 93 8.60 -1.70 4.89
N GLU A 94 8.64 -0.51 5.49
CA GLU A 94 9.39 0.63 4.95
C GLU A 94 10.90 0.36 4.87
N GLY A 95 11.45 -0.40 5.82
CA GLY A 95 12.85 -0.85 5.76
C GLY A 95 13.15 -1.77 4.56
N VAL A 96 12.13 -2.41 3.99
CA VAL A 96 12.26 -3.34 2.86
C VAL A 96 11.87 -2.67 1.53
N LEU A 97 10.79 -1.91 1.52
CA LEU A 97 10.19 -1.33 0.31
C LEU A 97 10.54 0.14 0.08
N GLY A 98 11.14 0.81 1.07
CA GLY A 98 11.30 2.26 1.11
C GLY A 98 10.03 2.97 1.59
N GLU A 99 10.03 4.30 1.48
CA GLU A 99 8.88 5.13 1.88
C GLU A 99 7.65 4.85 1.01
N ALA A 100 6.46 4.87 1.63
CA ALA A 100 5.21 4.71 0.91
C ALA A 100 4.95 5.90 -0.03
N ASN A 101 4.49 5.62 -1.25
CA ASN A 101 3.99 6.62 -2.18
C ASN A 101 2.69 7.28 -1.71
N SER A 102 1.83 6.51 -1.02
CA SER A 102 0.57 6.98 -0.44
C SER A 102 0.16 6.14 0.75
N ARG A 103 -0.67 6.73 1.63
CA ARG A 103 -1.17 6.15 2.87
C ARG A 103 -2.61 6.59 3.12
N GLU A 104 -3.50 5.64 3.35
CA GLU A 104 -4.93 5.89 3.60
C GLU A 104 -5.40 5.14 4.84
N GLU A 105 -6.06 5.85 5.77
CA GLU A 105 -6.71 5.22 6.93
C GLU A 105 -8.10 4.72 6.56
N THR A 106 -8.43 3.51 7.01
CA THR A 106 -9.70 2.84 6.72
C THR A 106 -10.18 2.03 7.92
N GLU A 107 -11.41 1.52 7.83
CA GLU A 107 -11.95 0.55 8.78
C GLU A 107 -12.07 -0.80 8.10
N PHE A 108 -11.34 -1.78 8.62
CA PHE A 108 -11.39 -3.16 8.14
C PHE A 108 -12.41 -3.95 8.95
N ARG A 109 -13.32 -4.67 8.28
CA ARG A 109 -14.29 -5.55 8.92
C ARG A 109 -13.68 -6.94 9.07
N LEU A 110 -13.62 -7.47 10.29
CA LEU A 110 -13.10 -8.82 10.53
C LEU A 110 -14.03 -9.87 9.93
N SER A 111 -13.45 -10.85 9.23
CA SER A 111 -14.17 -11.91 8.54
C SER A 111 -15.06 -12.69 9.52
N GLY A 112 -16.29 -12.99 9.10
CA GLY A 112 -17.28 -13.70 9.92
C GLY A 112 -17.91 -12.88 11.06
N THR A 113 -17.58 -11.60 11.22
CA THR A 113 -18.13 -10.73 12.29
C THR A 113 -18.73 -9.44 11.73
N GLU A 114 -19.32 -8.60 12.59
CA GLU A 114 -19.67 -7.20 12.26
C GLU A 114 -18.63 -6.21 12.83
N ASP A 115 -17.60 -6.72 13.52
CA ASP A 115 -16.60 -5.90 14.19
C ASP A 115 -15.68 -5.25 13.16
N ARG A 116 -15.35 -3.99 13.42
CA ARG A 116 -14.46 -3.16 12.60
C ARG A 116 -13.26 -2.73 13.42
N VAL A 117 -12.09 -2.83 12.80
CA VAL A 117 -10.81 -2.42 13.38
C VAL A 117 -10.17 -1.37 12.47
N PRO A 118 -9.41 -0.41 13.04
CA PRO A 118 -8.61 0.50 12.24
C PRO A 118 -7.61 -0.26 11.37
N ALA A 119 -7.47 0.20 10.12
CA ALA A 119 -6.49 -0.30 9.19
C ALA A 119 -5.87 0.85 8.40
N ILE A 120 -4.67 0.63 7.88
CA ILE A 120 -3.97 1.57 7.02
C ILE A 120 -3.65 0.84 5.73
N THR A 121 -3.98 1.43 4.58
CA THR A 121 -3.52 0.94 3.28
C THR A 121 -2.40 1.85 2.80
N SER A 122 -1.22 1.28 2.57
CA SER A 122 -0.07 1.99 2.03
C SER A 122 0.32 1.41 0.67
N THR A 123 0.74 2.27 -0.24
CA THR A 123 1.18 1.90 -1.58
C THR A 123 2.67 2.20 -1.71
N TYR A 124 3.44 1.26 -2.25
CA TYR A 124 4.88 1.34 -2.39
C TYR A 124 5.29 1.07 -3.85
N GLN A 125 6.54 1.40 -4.18
CA GLN A 125 7.16 1.09 -5.46
C GLN A 125 6.29 1.48 -6.66
N ASP A 126 5.79 2.72 -6.63
CA ASP A 126 4.97 3.33 -7.68
C ASP A 126 3.68 2.55 -8.01
N GLY A 127 3.07 1.91 -7.01
CA GLY A 127 1.83 1.15 -7.17
C GLY A 127 2.03 -0.33 -7.45
N THR A 128 3.27 -0.80 -7.50
CA THR A 128 3.59 -2.22 -7.67
C THR A 128 3.17 -3.04 -6.44
N VAL A 129 3.30 -2.47 -5.24
CA VAL A 129 2.96 -3.14 -3.98
C VAL A 129 1.94 -2.31 -3.19
N GLU A 130 0.85 -2.94 -2.76
CA GLU A 130 -0.10 -2.37 -1.80
C GLU A 130 -0.13 -3.25 -0.55
N VAL A 131 -0.05 -2.65 0.62
CA VAL A 131 -0.08 -3.35 1.92
C VAL A 131 -1.18 -2.76 2.78
N MET A 132 -2.09 -3.61 3.24
CA MET A 132 -3.07 -3.25 4.27
C MET A 132 -2.56 -3.73 5.63
N PHE A 133 -2.25 -2.76 6.49
CA PHE A 133 -1.93 -2.97 7.87
C PHE A 133 -3.19 -3.02 8.70
N VAL A 134 -3.48 -4.17 9.32
CA VAL A 134 -4.62 -4.35 10.22
C VAL A 134 -4.06 -4.67 11.60
N GLU A 135 -4.51 -3.95 12.63
CA GLU A 135 -3.96 -4.07 14.00
C GLU A 135 -2.43 -3.86 14.07
N GLY A 136 -1.88 -3.05 13.14
CA GLY A 136 -0.47 -2.64 13.12
C GLY A 136 0.49 -3.57 12.36
N THR A 137 -0.01 -4.63 11.71
CA THR A 137 0.80 -5.58 10.93
C THR A 137 0.24 -5.77 9.53
N ALA A 138 1.08 -6.11 8.55
CA ALA A 138 0.72 -6.34 7.17
C ALA A 138 -0.08 -7.65 7.02
N GLN A 139 -1.39 -7.52 6.84
CA GLN A 139 -2.31 -8.66 6.83
C GLN A 139 -2.89 -8.97 5.45
N ARG A 140 -2.87 -7.98 4.55
CA ARG A 140 -3.20 -8.16 3.13
C ARG A 140 -2.14 -7.49 2.29
N VAL A 141 -1.56 -8.22 1.33
CA VAL A 141 -0.51 -7.72 0.46
C VAL A 141 -0.91 -7.98 -0.99
N THR A 142 -0.85 -6.95 -1.83
CA THR A 142 -1.08 -7.06 -3.27
C THR A 142 0.21 -6.72 -4.00
N TYR A 143 0.65 -7.61 -4.89
CA TYR A 143 1.71 -7.36 -5.86
C TYR A 143 1.12 -7.30 -7.27
N THR A 144 1.30 -6.18 -7.96
CA THR A 144 0.92 -5.98 -9.36
C THR A 144 2.18 -5.99 -10.21
N PRO A 145 2.43 -7.01 -11.04
CA PRO A 145 3.62 -7.04 -11.89
C PRO A 145 3.73 -5.77 -12.76
N PRO A 146 4.89 -5.10 -12.80
CA PRO A 146 5.06 -3.87 -13.58
C PRO A 146 5.08 -4.14 -15.10
N GLN A 147 5.29 -5.39 -15.49
CA GLN A 147 5.28 -5.86 -16.87
C GLN A 147 4.20 -6.94 -17.04
N SER A 148 3.67 -7.07 -18.25
CA SER A 148 2.70 -8.12 -18.57
C SER A 148 3.38 -9.48 -18.46
N ILE A 149 2.79 -10.37 -17.66
CA ILE A 149 3.21 -11.77 -17.50
C ILE A 149 2.06 -12.64 -17.96
N ASP A 150 2.32 -13.64 -18.81
CA ASP A 150 1.27 -14.53 -19.30
C ASP A 150 0.66 -15.34 -18.15
N TYR A 151 -0.66 -15.51 -18.14
CA TYR A 151 -1.34 -16.32 -17.15
C TYR A 151 -1.26 -17.81 -17.53
N ASN A 152 -0.19 -18.47 -17.11
CA ASN A 152 0.00 -19.92 -17.27
C ASN A 152 0.86 -20.48 -16.14
N GLU A 153 0.80 -21.81 -15.94
CA GLU A 153 1.47 -22.55 -14.86
C GLU A 153 2.95 -22.16 -14.69
N ASN A 154 3.75 -22.14 -15.77
CA ASN A 154 5.18 -21.87 -15.65
C ASN A 154 5.48 -20.44 -15.18
N GLU A 155 4.73 -19.47 -15.69
CA GLU A 155 4.92 -18.06 -15.33
C GLU A 155 4.39 -17.76 -13.92
N ILE A 156 3.31 -18.43 -13.50
CA ILE A 156 2.81 -18.37 -12.13
C ILE A 156 3.84 -18.95 -11.16
N ASP A 157 4.39 -20.13 -11.46
CA ASP A 157 5.41 -20.77 -10.62
C ASP A 157 6.69 -19.92 -10.52
N GLN A 158 7.13 -19.34 -11.65
CA GLN A 158 8.29 -18.44 -11.66
C GLN A 158 8.02 -17.18 -10.84
N LEU A 159 6.84 -16.55 -11.00
CA LEU A 159 6.49 -15.35 -10.25
C LEU A 159 6.41 -15.64 -8.74
N LEU A 160 5.80 -16.75 -8.34
CA LEU A 160 5.76 -17.14 -6.92
C LEU A 160 7.16 -17.40 -6.37
N THR A 161 8.05 -18.01 -7.17
CA THR A 161 9.47 -18.19 -6.82
C THR A 161 10.18 -16.85 -6.62
N ASP A 162 9.98 -15.89 -7.55
CA ASP A 162 10.60 -14.56 -7.48
C ASP A 162 10.08 -13.74 -6.28
N LEU A 163 8.81 -13.92 -5.91
CA LEU A 163 8.20 -13.34 -4.71
C LEU A 163 8.58 -14.07 -3.41
N HIS A 164 9.34 -15.18 -3.51
CA HIS A 164 9.68 -16.08 -2.41
C HIS A 164 8.46 -16.70 -1.70
N ILE A 165 7.39 -16.97 -2.44
CA ILE A 165 6.18 -17.63 -1.92
C ILE A 165 6.21 -19.11 -2.28
N ASP A 166 6.34 -19.98 -1.28
CA ASP A 166 6.13 -21.43 -1.44
C ASP A 166 4.65 -21.77 -1.24
N ALA A 167 3.85 -21.64 -2.30
CA ALA A 167 2.42 -21.90 -2.26
C ALA A 167 2.06 -23.25 -2.88
N THR A 168 1.23 -24.02 -2.18
CA THR A 168 0.58 -25.20 -2.72
C THR A 168 -0.73 -24.80 -3.36
N ILE A 169 -0.85 -24.98 -4.68
CA ILE A 169 -2.09 -24.67 -5.42
C ILE A 169 -3.20 -25.65 -5.04
N THR A 170 -4.35 -25.10 -4.62
CA THR A 170 -5.52 -25.85 -4.16
C THR A 170 -6.74 -25.65 -5.08
N PHE A 171 -6.74 -24.60 -5.90
CA PHE A 171 -7.84 -24.27 -6.80
C PHE A 171 -7.35 -23.52 -8.03
N GLU A 172 -7.93 -23.82 -9.19
CA GLU A 172 -7.66 -23.10 -10.43
C GLU A 172 -8.91 -23.04 -11.32
N ASN A 173 -9.14 -21.88 -11.93
CA ASN A 173 -10.06 -21.71 -13.05
C ASN A 173 -9.56 -20.58 -13.98
N ASP A 174 -10.37 -20.27 -15.01
CA ASP A 174 -10.03 -19.25 -16.02
C ASP A 174 -9.81 -17.82 -15.46
N PHE A 175 -10.16 -17.55 -14.20
CA PHE A 175 -10.10 -16.21 -13.59
C PHE A 175 -9.10 -16.11 -12.43
N VAL A 176 -8.81 -17.21 -11.75
CA VAL A 176 -7.99 -17.21 -10.55
C VAL A 176 -7.36 -18.57 -10.28
N THR A 177 -6.12 -18.53 -9.82
CA THR A 177 -5.36 -19.65 -9.26
C THR A 177 -5.16 -19.32 -7.79
N ARG A 178 -5.51 -20.24 -6.90
CA ARG A 178 -5.39 -20.07 -5.46
C ARG A 178 -4.55 -21.17 -4.85
N GLY A 179 -3.78 -20.80 -3.86
CA GLY A 179 -3.02 -21.72 -3.03
C GLY A 179 -2.92 -21.25 -1.60
N GLU A 180 -2.28 -22.09 -0.80
CA GLU A 180 -1.97 -21.85 0.60
C GLU A 180 -0.45 -21.92 0.78
N SER A 181 0.11 -21.15 1.71
CA SER A 181 1.53 -21.21 2.04
C SER A 181 1.73 -21.25 3.55
N GLU A 182 2.93 -21.56 4.02
CA GLU A 182 3.22 -21.57 5.47
C GLU A 182 2.96 -20.20 6.13
N ASN A 183 3.24 -19.11 5.41
CA ASN A 183 3.18 -17.75 5.93
C ASN A 183 1.93 -16.97 5.49
N ALA A 184 1.02 -17.61 4.74
CA ALA A 184 -0.22 -16.98 4.30
C ALA A 184 -1.37 -17.97 4.19
N HIS A 185 -2.50 -17.58 4.78
CA HIS A 185 -3.77 -18.30 4.66
C HIS A 185 -4.21 -18.48 3.21
N GLU A 186 -4.11 -17.44 2.38
CA GLU A 186 -4.47 -17.52 0.96
C GLU A 186 -3.48 -16.74 0.10
N VAL A 187 -3.07 -17.34 -1.02
CA VAL A 187 -2.39 -16.68 -2.13
C VAL A 187 -3.29 -16.84 -3.36
N SER A 188 -3.76 -15.72 -3.91
CA SER A 188 -4.64 -15.65 -5.07
C SER A 188 -3.96 -14.91 -6.22
N ILE A 189 -3.83 -15.56 -7.37
CA ILE A 189 -3.27 -14.97 -8.59
C ILE A 189 -4.43 -14.71 -9.56
N ASN A 190 -4.66 -13.45 -9.90
CA ASN A 190 -5.77 -13.05 -10.78
C ASN A 190 -5.38 -13.15 -12.26
N ASN A 191 -6.25 -13.76 -13.06
CA ASN A 191 -6.19 -13.68 -14.52
C ASN A 191 -6.93 -12.44 -15.00
N ASN A 192 -6.21 -11.57 -15.71
CA ASN A 192 -6.72 -10.41 -16.40
C ASN A 192 -6.44 -10.55 -17.91
N ASP A 193 -7.44 -11.04 -18.65
CA ASP A 193 -7.38 -11.23 -20.11
C ASP A 193 -6.16 -12.05 -20.59
N GLY A 194 -5.84 -13.14 -19.89
CA GLY A 194 -4.73 -14.05 -20.22
C GLY A 194 -3.38 -13.61 -19.66
N ASN A 195 -3.34 -12.58 -18.82
CA ASN A 195 -2.15 -12.09 -18.14
C ASN A 195 -2.36 -12.10 -16.62
N ILE A 196 -1.29 -12.23 -15.86
CA ILE A 196 -1.33 -12.04 -14.40
C ILE A 196 -1.66 -10.58 -14.12
N GLY A 197 -2.83 -10.34 -13.53
CA GLY A 197 -3.26 -9.01 -13.11
C GLY A 197 -2.56 -8.59 -11.81
N PHE A 198 -2.67 -9.43 -10.79
CA PHE A 198 -2.02 -9.24 -9.50
C PHE A 198 -1.93 -10.57 -8.74
N VAL A 199 -1.00 -10.62 -7.79
CA VAL A 199 -0.95 -11.60 -6.72
C VAL A 199 -1.50 -10.93 -5.46
N TYR A 200 -2.48 -11.55 -4.83
CA TYR A 200 -3.14 -11.05 -3.63
C TYR A 200 -3.00 -12.07 -2.52
N ILE A 201 -2.49 -11.62 -1.37
CA ILE A 201 -2.08 -12.46 -0.26
C ILE A 201 -2.87 -12.04 0.98
N VAL A 202 -3.46 -13.03 1.65
CA VAL A 202 -4.10 -12.87 2.96
C VAL A 202 -3.32 -13.68 3.96
N VAL A 203 -2.79 -13.02 5.00
CA VAL A 203 -1.90 -13.66 5.98
C VAL A 203 -2.68 -14.54 6.95
N ASP A 204 -3.73 -14.00 7.57
CA ASP A 204 -4.62 -14.70 8.50
C ASP A 204 -6.07 -14.68 7.99
N GLU A 205 -6.77 -15.82 8.10
CA GLU A 205 -8.17 -16.02 7.70
C GLU A 205 -9.12 -14.94 8.25
N LYS A 206 -8.86 -14.42 9.46
CA LYS A 206 -9.71 -13.37 10.05
C LYS A 206 -9.68 -12.05 9.26
N TYR A 207 -8.70 -11.86 8.37
CA TYR A 207 -8.52 -10.67 7.54
C TYR A 207 -8.85 -10.89 6.05
N GLN A 208 -9.57 -11.97 5.72
CA GLN A 208 -10.06 -12.24 4.35
C GLN A 208 -11.20 -11.31 3.92
#